data_AF-A0A1P9WVQ8-F1
#
_entry.id   AF-A0A1P9WVQ8-F1
#
_cell.length_a   1.000
_cell.length_b   1.000
_cell.length_c   1.000
_cell.angle_alpha   90.00
_cell.angle_beta   90.00
_cell.angle_gamma   90.00
#
_symmetry.space_group_name_H-M   'P 1'
#
loop_
_entity.id
_entity.type
_entity.pdbx_description
1 polymer ?
#
loop_
_entity_poly.entity_id
_entity_poly.type
_entity_poly.pdbx_seq_one_letter_code
_entity_poly.pdbx_strand_id
1 'polypeptide(L)' 'MKTARLIDGIVDEPLGGAHNDHVAMAHQLKTVILDTLAELNALTPEERINQRIEKFCDMGVVLE' A
#
# COMPACT_ATOMS: atom_id res chain seq x y z
N MET A 1 -3.73 -11.51 -3.54
CA MET A 1 -3.18 -10.63 -2.48
C MET A 1 -4.15 -9.52 -2.10
N LYS A 2 -4.56 -8.65 -3.04
CA LYS A 2 -5.56 -7.60 -2.77
C LYS A 2 -6.92 -8.14 -2.31
N THR A 3 -7.41 -9.22 -2.93
CA THR A 3 -8.66 -9.92 -2.55
C THR A 3 -8.62 -10.50 -1.13
N ALA A 4 -7.43 -10.84 -0.63
CA ALA A 4 -7.22 -11.33 0.74
C ALA A 4 -6.83 -10.19 1.70
N ARG A 5 -6.97 -8.93 1.27
CA ARG A 5 -6.66 -7.71 2.04
C ARG A 5 -5.21 -7.62 2.56
N LEU A 6 -4.30 -8.34 1.92
CA LEU A 6 -2.89 -8.40 2.34
C LEU A 6 -2.07 -7.17 1.92
N ILE A 7 -2.49 -6.50 0.83
CA ILE A 7 -1.83 -5.30 0.29
C ILE A 7 -2.89 -4.25 -0.06
N ASP A 8 -2.53 -2.99 0.10
CA ASP A 8 -3.44 -1.85 -0.12
C ASP A 8 -3.56 -1.49 -1.62
N GLY A 9 -2.48 -1.67 -2.37
CA GLY A 9 -2.39 -1.31 -3.77
C GLY A 9 -1.36 -2.11 -4.55
N ILE A 10 -1.39 -1.94 -5.86
CA ILE A 10 -0.38 -2.44 -6.81
C ILE A 10 0.12 -1.21 -7.55
N VAL A 11 1.45 -1.03 -7.60
CA VAL A 11 2.08 0.05 -8.35
C VAL A 11 2.44 -0.49 -9.73
N ASP A 12 1.92 0.12 -10.78
CA ASP A 12 2.19 -0.32 -12.15
C ASP A 12 3.66 -0.11 -12.53
N GLU A 13 4.23 -1.05 -13.29
CA GLU A 13 5.60 -0.93 -13.76
C GLU A 13 5.68 -0.17 -15.11
N PRO A 14 6.80 0.52 -15.40
CA PRO A 14 7.07 1.09 -16.72
C PRO A 14 7.03 0.03 -17.84
N LEU A 15 6.83 0.48 -19.08
CA LEU A 15 6.80 -0.40 -20.24
C LEU A 15 8.13 -1.17 -20.38
N GLY A 16 8.05 -2.51 -20.39
CA GLY A 16 9.22 -3.39 -20.39
C GLY A 16 9.69 -3.81 -18.99
N GLY A 17 9.00 -3.36 -17.93
CA GLY A 17 9.24 -3.73 -16.53
C GLY A 17 10.09 -2.72 -15.78
N ALA A 18 10.06 -2.81 -14.44
CA ALA A 18 10.77 -1.90 -13.54
C ALA A 18 12.28 -1.82 -13.79
N HIS A 19 12.89 -2.91 -14.27
CA HIS A 19 14.32 -2.99 -14.56
C HIS A 19 14.75 -2.22 -15.83
N ASN A 20 13.80 -1.94 -16.73
CA ASN A 20 14.08 -1.24 -17.98
C ASN A 20 14.21 0.28 -17.76
N ASP A 21 13.46 0.83 -16.80
CA ASP A 21 13.53 2.24 -16.43
C ASP A 21 13.44 2.42 -14.90
N HIS A 22 14.60 2.27 -14.24
CA HIS A 22 14.72 2.45 -12.80
C HIS A 22 14.36 3.86 -12.34
N VAL A 23 14.63 4.87 -13.17
CA VAL A 23 14.40 6.28 -12.80
C VAL A 23 12.91 6.55 -12.77
N ALA A 24 12.18 6.17 -13.82
CA ALA A 24 10.73 6.28 -13.86
C ALA A 24 10.08 5.48 -12.72
N MET A 25 10.53 4.23 -12.49
CA MET A 25 10.00 3.40 -11.40
C MET A 25 10.24 4.03 -10.03
N ALA A 26 11.44 4.58 -9.78
CA ALA A 26 11.76 5.24 -8.52
C ALA A 26 10.91 6.50 -8.29
N HIS A 27 10.65 7.28 -9.35
CA HIS A 27 9.76 8.44 -9.27
C HIS A 27 8.33 8.03 -8.95
N GLN A 28 7.81 7.00 -9.63
CA GLN A 28 6.46 6.50 -9.39
C GLN A 28 6.30 5.95 -7.97
N LEU A 29 7.28 5.15 -7.51
CA LEU A 29 7.29 4.61 -6.15
C LEU A 29 7.34 5.74 -5.11
N LYS A 30 8.17 6.76 -5.33
CA LYS A 30 8.26 7.93 -4.45
C LYS A 30 6.91 8.65 -4.34
N THR A 31 6.22 8.88 -5.45
CA THR A 31 4.89 9.52 -5.44
C THR A 31 3.91 8.71 -4.60
N VAL A 32 3.78 7.41 -4.85
CA VAL A 32 2.86 6.53 -4.10
C VAL A 32 3.16 6.52 -2.60
N ILE A 33 4.44 6.44 -2.23
CA ILE A 33 4.85 6.47 -0.81
C ILE A 33 4.48 7.81 -0.16
N LEU A 34 4.74 8.93 -0.84
CA LEU A 34 4.44 10.26 -0.30
C LEU A 34 2.93 10.47 -0.14
N ASP A 35 2.13 10.06 -1.11
CA ASP A 35 0.67 10.15 -1.05
C ASP A 35 0.13 9.31 0.12
N THR A 36 0.60 8.05 0.24
CA THR A 36 0.21 7.16 1.35
C THR A 36 0.61 7.74 2.71
N LEU A 37 1.80 8.34 2.82
CA LEU A 37 2.25 8.99 4.05
C LEU A 37 1.42 10.23 4.38
N ALA A 38 1.02 11.01 3.38
CA ALA A 38 0.16 12.17 3.58
C ALA A 38 -1.20 11.77 4.14
N GLU A 39 -1.81 10.71 3.58
CA GLU A 39 -3.06 10.13 4.08
C GLU A 39 -2.94 9.66 5.53
N LEU A 40 -1.87 8.90 5.84
CA LEU A 40 -1.65 8.40 7.19
C LEU A 40 -1.34 9.52 8.20
N ASN A 41 -0.60 10.55 7.80
CA ASN A 41 -0.25 11.66 8.69
C ASN A 41 -1.45 12.57 9.01
N ALA A 42 -2.51 12.55 8.21
CA ALA A 42 -3.75 13.25 8.51
C ALA A 42 -4.53 12.60 9.68
N LEU A 43 -4.23 11.33 9.99
CA LEU A 43 -4.88 10.58 11.06
C LEU A 43 -4.17 10.79 12.41
N THR A 44 -4.95 10.85 13.48
CA THR A 44 -4.39 10.86 14.83
C THR A 44 -3.65 9.55 15.14
N PRO A 45 -2.71 9.55 16.10
CA PRO A 45 -2.03 8.34 16.52
C PRO A 45 -3.00 7.20 16.92
N GLU A 46 -4.09 7.52 17.61
CA GLU A 46 -5.09 6.53 18.05
C GLU A 46 -5.86 5.93 16.87
N GLU A 47 -6.31 6.76 15.93
CA GLU A 47 -6.99 6.28 14.71
C GLU A 47 -6.10 5.37 13.89
N ARG A 48 -4.81 5.72 13.73
CA ARG A 48 -3.84 4.87 13.02
C ARG A 48 -3.63 3.51 13.69
N ILE A 49 -3.65 3.48 15.02
CA ILE A 49 -3.51 2.23 15.78
C ILE A 49 -4.75 1.36 15.56
N ASN A 50 -5.94 1.94 15.69
CA ASN A 50 -7.20 1.20 15.50
C ASN A 50 -7.32 0.65 14.08
N GLN A 51 -7.06 1.47 13.06
CA GLN A 51 -7.08 1.02 11.66
C GLN A 51 -6.06 -0.10 11.39
N ARG A 52 -4.89 -0.07 12.04
CA ARG A 52 -3.90 -1.14 11.90
C ARG A 52 -4.42 -2.45 12.48
N ILE A 53 -5.02 -2.40 13.68
CA ILE A 53 -5.59 -3.60 14.32
C ILE A 53 -6.68 -4.18 13.43
N GLU A 54 -7.64 -3.36 13.00
CA GLU A 54 -8.73 -3.77 12.11
C GLU A 54 -8.20 -4.40 10.82
N LYS A 55 -7.22 -3.75 10.16
CA LYS A 55 -6.59 -4.27 8.95
C LYS A 55 -6.08 -5.69 9.16
N PHE A 56 -5.34 -5.96 10.24
CA PHE A 56 -4.78 -7.29 10.49
C PHE A 56 -5.83 -8.33 10.89
N CYS A 57 -6.87 -7.93 11.63
CA CYS A 57 -7.99 -8.82 11.95
C CYS A 57 -8.78 -9.24 10.70
N ASP A 58 -8.89 -8.34 9.73
CA ASP A 58 -9.60 -8.55 8.47
C ASP A 58 -8.77 -9.24 7.38
N MET A 59 -7.50 -9.56 7.65
CA MET A 59 -6.64 -10.26 6.69
C MET A 59 -6.94 -11.76 6.64
N GLY A 60 -7.08 -12.27 5.42
CA GLY A 60 -7.31 -13.69 5.16
C GLY A 60 -8.79 -14.06 5.03
N VAL A 61 -9.02 -15.28 4.56
CA VAL A 61 -10.37 -15.85 4.40
C VAL A 61 -10.37 -17.18 5.13
N VAL A 62 -11.25 -17.33 6.12
CA VAL A 62 -11.48 -18.60 6.83
C VAL A 62 -12.82 -19.15 6.33
N LEU A 63 -12.81 -20.39 5.83
CA LEU A 63 -14.01 -21.17 5.57
C LEU A 63 -14.19 -22.08 6.79
N GLU A 64 -15.20 -21.80 7.61
CA GLU A 64 -15.66 -22.72 8.66
C GLU A 64 -16.55 -23.83 8.07
#